data_AF-J1RS05-F1
#
_entry.id   AF-J1RS05-F1
#
_cell.length_a   1.000
_cell.length_b   1.000
_cell.length_c   1.000
_cell.angle_alpha   90.00
_cell.angle_beta   90.00
_cell.angle_gamma   90.00
#
_symmetry.space_group_name_H-M   'P 1'
#
loop_
_entity.id
_entity.type
_entity.pdbx_description
1 polymer ?
#
loop_
_entity_poly.entity_id
_entity_poly.type
_entity_poly.pdbx_seq_one_letter_code
_entity_poly.pdbx_strand_id
1 'polypeptide(L)' 'MRERRPAQERRRTREFESFVAGAGGRLLYAATLLTGEPASRPAPAAEELLLCALSRTYAAWDRLRGDDPYERTRREL' A
#
# COMPACT_ATOMS: atom_id res chain seq x y z
N MET A 1 -8.20 1.91 30.40
CA MET A 1 -7.98 0.95 29.29
C MET A 1 -8.49 1.41 27.90
N ARG A 2 -9.05 2.61 27.71
CA ARG A 2 -9.57 3.08 26.39
C ARG A 2 -8.62 4.01 25.60
N GLU A 3 -7.60 4.59 26.24
CA GLU A 3 -6.68 5.56 25.59
C GLU A 3 -5.59 4.92 24.73
N ARG A 4 -5.34 3.61 24.87
CA ARG A 4 -4.28 2.90 24.14
C ARG A 4 -4.64 2.64 22.66
N ARG A 5 -5.94 2.48 22.36
CA ARG A 5 -6.45 2.21 21.00
C ARG A 5 -6.23 3.39 20.04
N PRO A 6 -6.58 4.65 20.36
CA PRO A 6 -6.35 5.77 19.44
C PRO A 6 -4.86 6.05 19.20
N ALA A 7 -4.00 5.85 20.21
CA ALA A 7 -2.55 6.00 20.04
C ALA A 7 -1.97 4.91 19.11
N GLN A 8 -2.44 3.67 19.23
CA GLN A 8 -2.02 2.55 18.38
C GLN A 8 -2.48 2.75 16.93
N GLU A 9 -3.72 3.20 16.73
CA GLU A 9 -4.27 3.49 15.39
C GLU A 9 -3.49 4.60 14.70
N ARG A 10 -3.22 5.72 15.40
CA ARG A 10 -2.38 6.80 14.86
C ARG A 10 -0.97 6.34 14.49
N ARG A 11 -0.37 5.47 15.31
CA ARG A 11 0.95 4.90 15.02
C ARG A 11 0.89 4.02 13.76
N ARG A 12 -0.10 3.14 13.67
CA ARG A 12 -0.35 2.29 12.50
C ARG A 12 -0.51 3.11 11.22
N THR A 13 -1.35 4.16 11.26
CA THR A 13 -1.56 5.04 10.09
C THR A 13 -0.26 5.70 9.65
N ARG A 14 0.54 6.25 10.58
CA ARG A 14 1.84 6.88 10.26
C ARG A 14 2.85 5.90 9.67
N GLU A 15 2.91 4.68 10.20
CA GLU A 15 3.79 3.63 9.66
C GLU A 15 3.38 3.26 8.23
N PHE A 16 2.09 3.15 7.98
CA PHE A 16 1.56 2.89 6.64
C PHE A 16 1.83 4.05 5.68
N GLU A 17 1.59 5.29 6.10
CA GLU A 17 1.90 6.49 5.30
C GLU A 17 3.38 6.55 4.94
N SER A 18 4.28 6.26 5.89
CA SER A 18 5.72 6.22 5.66
C SER A 18 6.11 5.14 4.64
N PHE A 19 5.46 3.97 4.72
CA PHE A 19 5.62 2.90 3.73
C PHE A 19 5.15 3.35 2.34
N VAL A 20 3.95 3.92 2.21
CA VAL A 20 3.42 4.40 0.94
C VAL A 20 4.30 5.50 0.35
N ALA A 21 4.81 6.42 1.17
CA ALA A 21 5.74 7.45 0.72
C ALA A 21 7.05 6.87 0.16
N GLY A 22 7.55 5.76 0.73
CA GLY A 22 8.80 5.12 0.29
C GLY A 22 8.66 4.07 -0.83
N ALA A 23 7.47 3.48 -0.98
CA ALA A 23 7.22 2.36 -1.90
C ALA A 23 6.21 2.67 -3.00
N GLY A 24 5.35 3.67 -2.83
CA GLY A 24 4.21 3.96 -3.70
C GLY A 24 4.60 4.14 -5.16
N GLY A 25 5.66 4.90 -5.46
CA GLY A 25 6.13 5.08 -6.85
C GLY A 25 6.59 3.78 -7.51
N ARG A 26 7.28 2.90 -6.77
CA ARG A 26 7.71 1.58 -7.30
C ARG A 26 6.54 0.63 -7.49
N LEU A 27 5.56 0.66 -6.58
CA LEU A 27 4.35 -0.14 -6.68
C LEU A 27 3.45 0.33 -7.82
N LEU A 28 3.33 1.66 -8.02
CA LEU A 28 2.61 2.22 -9.16
C LEU A 28 3.26 1.83 -10.47
N TYR A 29 4.59 1.93 -10.55
CA TYR A 29 5.32 1.48 -11.74
C TYR A 29 5.07 -0.01 -12.03
N ALA A 30 5.08 -0.87 -11.01
CA ALA A 30 4.76 -2.28 -11.17
C ALA A 30 3.31 -2.49 -11.65
N ALA A 31 2.34 -1.76 -11.08
CA ALA A 31 0.95 -1.80 -11.52
C ALA A 31 0.81 -1.34 -12.99
N THR A 32 1.51 -0.29 -13.40
CA THR A 32 1.54 0.19 -14.80
C THR A 32 2.07 -0.86 -15.77
N LEU A 33 3.11 -1.61 -15.37
CA LEU A 33 3.62 -2.72 -16.18
C LEU A 33 2.60 -3.86 -16.31
N LEU A 34 1.84 -4.14 -15.24
CA LEU A 34 0.82 -5.19 -15.24
C LEU A 34 -0.43 -4.81 -16.05
N THR A 35 -0.85 -3.53 -16.01
CA THR A 35 -2.00 -3.05 -16.78
C THR A 35 -1.65 -2.73 -18.23
N GLY A 36 -0.37 -2.67 -18.59
CA GLY A 36 0.10 -2.36 -19.94
C GLY A 36 -0.11 -0.90 -20.33
N GLU A 37 -0.32 -0.01 -19.35
CA GLU A 37 -0.51 1.41 -19.61
C GLU A 37 0.81 2.11 -19.96
N PRO A 38 0.81 3.03 -20.94
CA PRO A 38 2.03 3.72 -21.35
C PRO A 38 2.51 4.69 -20.27
N ALA A 39 3.75 4.53 -19.83
CA ALA A 39 4.36 5.35 -18.75
C ALA A 39 4.43 6.86 -19.05
N SER A 40 4.22 7.28 -20.29
CA SER A 40 4.19 8.70 -20.71
C SER A 40 2.81 9.35 -20.57
N ARG A 41 1.79 8.60 -20.14
CA ARG A 41 0.42 9.09 -19.93
C ARG A 41 -0.07 8.69 -18.54
N PRO A 42 -1.14 9.32 -18.04
CA PRO A 42 -1.84 8.82 -16.86
C PRO A 42 -2.21 7.35 -17.03
N ALA A 43 -2.14 6.60 -15.93
CA ALA A 43 -2.38 5.16 -15.89
C ALA A 43 -3.53 4.85 -14.92
N PRO A 44 -4.79 5.25 -15.24
CA PRO A 44 -5.93 5.10 -14.34
C PRO A 44 -6.17 3.66 -13.88
N ALA A 45 -5.95 2.65 -14.73
CA ALA A 45 -6.15 1.26 -14.31
C ALA A 45 -5.08 0.81 -13.31
N ALA A 46 -3.83 1.26 -13.48
CA ALA A 46 -2.74 1.01 -12.55
C ALA A 46 -2.96 1.70 -11.20
N GLU A 47 -3.48 2.94 -11.21
CA GLU A 47 -3.84 3.67 -10.00
C GLU A 47 -4.96 2.96 -9.22
N GLU A 48 -6.01 2.50 -9.90
CA GLU A 48 -7.11 1.74 -9.29
C GLU A 48 -6.60 0.41 -8.70
N LEU A 49 -5.80 -0.34 -9.47
CA LEU A 49 -5.19 -1.59 -9.00
C LEU A 49 -4.35 -1.37 -7.75
N LEU A 50 -3.47 -0.36 -7.76
CA LEU A 50 -2.64 -0.02 -6.62
C LEU A 50 -3.47 0.39 -5.40
N LEU A 51 -4.51 1.20 -5.60
CA LEU A 51 -5.40 1.62 -4.52
C LEU A 51 -6.10 0.43 -3.85
N CYS A 52 -6.57 -0.54 -4.65
CA CYS A 52 -7.14 -1.78 -4.14
C CYS A 52 -6.11 -2.59 -3.33
N ALA A 53 -4.89 -2.79 -3.86
CA ALA A 53 -3.83 -3.53 -3.19
C ALA A 53 -3.40 -2.86 -1.87
N LEU A 54 -3.26 -1.53 -1.87
CA LEU A 54 -2.94 -0.75 -0.67
C LEU A 54 -4.07 -0.83 0.38
N SER A 55 -5.33 -0.80 -0.04
CA SER A 55 -6.48 -0.93 0.86
C SER A 55 -6.49 -2.29 1.57
N ARG A 56 -6.22 -3.37 0.83
CA ARG A 56 -6.11 -4.73 1.41
C ARG A 56 -4.89 -4.87 2.32
N THR A 57 -3.76 -4.32 1.91
CA THR A 57 -2.54 -4.28 2.73
C THR A 57 -2.80 -3.53 4.04
N TYR A 58 -3.43 -2.35 3.96
CA TYR A 58 -3.78 -1.56 5.13
C TYR A 58 -4.71 -2.34 6.05
N ALA A 59 -5.77 -2.96 5.53
CA ALA A 59 -6.72 -3.75 6.33
C ALA A 59 -6.04 -4.86 7.14
N ALA A 60 -4.94 -5.42 6.62
CA ALA A 60 -4.19 -6.49 7.25
C ALA A 60 -2.88 -6.03 7.95
N TRP A 61 -2.65 -4.72 8.08
CA TRP A 61 -1.42 -4.12 8.60
C TRP A 61 -1.05 -4.56 10.02
N ASP A 62 -2.03 -4.66 10.92
CA ASP A 62 -1.77 -5.11 12.30
C ASP A 62 -1.32 -6.57 12.39
N ARG A 63 -1.63 -7.38 11.37
CA ARG A 63 -1.27 -8.81 11.29
C ARG A 63 0.05 -9.06 10.57
N LEU A 64 0.66 -8.02 10.01
CA LEU A 64 1.84 -8.06 9.14
C LEU A 64 3.16 -8.23 9.93
N ARG A 65 3.12 -8.64 11.22
CA ARG A 65 4.30 -8.69 12.09
C ARG A 65 5.36 -9.66 11.55
N GLY A 66 6.31 -9.14 10.80
CA GLY A 66 7.46 -9.86 10.23
C GLY A 66 7.37 -10.12 8.72
N ASP A 67 6.21 -9.89 8.09
CA ASP A 67 6.10 -9.94 6.64
C ASP A 67 6.59 -8.60 6.05
N ASP A 68 7.23 -8.62 4.89
CA ASP A 68 7.61 -7.40 4.19
C ASP A 68 6.35 -6.74 3.59
N PRO A 69 5.97 -5.51 4.03
CA PRO A 69 4.82 -4.81 3.48
C PRO A 69 4.86 -4.63 1.96
N TYR A 70 6.06 -4.46 1.39
CA TYR A 70 6.23 -4.30 -0.06
C TYR A 70 5.88 -5.58 -0.80
N GLU A 71 6.44 -6.72 -0.38
CA GLU A 71 6.13 -8.03 -0.94
C GLU A 71 4.65 -8.38 -0.79
N ARG A 72 4.04 -8.05 0.36
CA ARG A 72 2.62 -8.26 0.54
C ARG A 72 1.79 -7.44 -0.44
N THR A 73 2.04 -6.14 -0.57
CA THR A 73 1.29 -5.30 -1.51
C THR A 73 1.48 -5.79 -2.94
N ARG A 74 2.69 -6.24 -3.30
CA ARG A 74 2.98 -6.79 -4.62
C ARG A 74 2.21 -8.09 -4.94
N ARG A 75 1.87 -8.90 -3.93
CA ARG A 75 1.01 -10.09 -4.10
C ARG A 75 -0.47 -9.75 -4.30
N GLU A 76 -0.89 -8.55 -3.93
CA GLU A 76 -2.27 -8.07 -4.10
C GLU A 76 -2.47 -7.29 -5.40
N LEU A 77 -1.39 -6.98 -6.14
CA LEU A 77 -1.43 -6.49 -7.53
C LEU A 77 -1.69 -7.65 -8.49
#